data_AF-A0A183Q6Q0-F1
#
_entry.id   AF-A0A183Q6Q0-F1
#
_cell.length_a   1.000
_cell.length_b   1.000
_cell.length_c   1.000
_cell.angle_alpha   90.00
_cell.angle_beta   90.00
_cell.angle_gamma   90.00
#
_symmetry.space_group_name_H-M   'P 1'
#
loop_
_entity.id
_entity.type
_entity.pdbx_description
1 polymer ?
#
loop_
_entity_poly.entity_id
_entity_poly.type
_entity_poly.pdbx_seq_one_letter_code
_entity_poly.pdbx_strand_id
1 'polypeptide(L)'
;MGIPLHRIKDIRELYLASPWSDSIIDFNDSTINRRPPSCYVIAARITSEDPDEGFKPRPGGVRELNFRSNQSVWGYFSVSSAGGIHEFADSQFGHIFSAGENREHAREYV
;
A
#
# COMPACT_ATOMS: atom_id res chain seq x y z
N MET A 1 23.61 1.37 -4.12
CA MET A 1 23.64 2.81 -3.74
C MET A 1 24.21 3.06 -2.35
N GLY A 2 24.15 2.12 -1.39
CA GLY A 2 24.94 2.22 -0.14
C GLY A 2 24.63 3.43 0.76
N ILE A 3 23.48 4.08 0.55
CA ILE A 3 23.10 5.30 1.27
C ILE A 3 22.71 4.91 2.70
N PRO A 4 23.34 5.50 3.73
CA PRO A 4 22.98 5.21 5.11
C PRO A 4 21.61 5.81 5.47
N LEU A 5 20.90 5.19 6.42
CA LEU A 5 19.49 5.47 6.71
C LEU A 5 19.21 6.95 7.04
N HIS A 6 20.08 7.59 7.83
CA HIS A 6 19.98 9.01 8.20
C HIS A 6 20.18 9.99 7.04
N ARG A 7 20.60 9.51 5.85
CA ARG A 7 20.76 10.31 4.63
C ARG A 7 19.57 10.18 3.66
N ILE A 8 18.56 9.36 4.00
CA ILE A 8 17.33 9.25 3.21
C ILE A 8 16.37 10.36 3.63
N LYS A 9 15.99 11.22 2.69
CA LYS A 9 15.14 12.41 2.92
C LYS A 9 13.88 12.08 3.73
N ASP A 10 13.11 11.09 3.30
CA ASP A 10 11.84 10.73 3.94
C ASP A 10 12.01 10.23 5.38
N ILE A 11 13.13 9.54 5.66
CA ILE A 11 13.48 9.13 7.02
C ILE A 11 13.81 10.35 7.88
N ARG A 12 14.55 11.31 7.35
CA ARG A 12 14.84 12.55 8.08
C ARG A 12 13.55 13.31 8.42
N GLU A 13 12.63 13.42 7.47
CA GLU A 13 11.32 14.03 7.70
C GLU A 13 10.46 13.26 8.70
N LEU A 14 10.51 11.92 8.68
CA LEU A 14 9.86 11.05 9.68
C LEU A 14 10.41 11.29 11.09
N TYR A 15 11.70 11.56 11.24
CA TYR A 15 12.36 11.89 12.51
C TYR A 15 12.46 13.40 12.77
N LEU A 16 11.66 14.20 12.05
CA LEU A 16 11.56 15.66 12.21
C LEU A 16 12.92 16.38 12.12
N ALA A 17 13.89 15.79 11.42
CA ALA A 17 15.20 16.34 11.14
C ALA A 17 15.20 17.11 9.81
N SER A 18 16.14 18.05 9.66
CA SER A 18 16.27 18.84 8.41
C SER A 18 16.51 17.91 7.20
N PRO A 19 15.70 17.94 6.13
CA PRO A 19 15.77 17.00 5.01
C PRO A 19 17.11 16.98 4.25
N TRP A 20 17.86 18.09 4.34
CA TRP A 20 19.09 18.34 3.58
C TRP A 20 20.36 18.28 4.43
N SER A 21 20.22 18.02 5.74
CA SER A 21 21.36 17.87 6.64
C SER A 21 21.92 16.45 6.58
N ASP A 22 23.19 16.31 6.96
CA ASP A 22 23.91 15.06 7.09
C ASP A 22 24.08 14.58 8.54
N SER A 23 23.48 15.30 9.51
CA SER A 23 23.57 14.95 10.92
C SER A 23 23.16 13.50 11.16
N ILE A 24 23.89 12.84 12.07
CA ILE A 24 23.56 11.48 12.49
C ILE A 24 22.23 11.53 13.26
N ILE A 25 21.36 10.56 12.98
CA ILE A 25 20.12 10.32 13.71
C ILE A 25 20.35 9.03 14.50
N ASP A 26 20.28 9.12 15.82
CA ASP A 26 20.28 7.93 16.67
C ASP A 26 18.86 7.34 16.69
N PHE A 27 18.66 6.24 15.99
CA PHE A 27 17.37 5.58 15.88
C PHE A 27 16.98 4.75 17.12
N ASN A 28 17.93 4.50 18.04
CA ASN A 28 17.71 3.75 19.27
C ASN A 28 17.34 4.64 20.46
N ASP A 29 17.56 5.95 20.34
CA ASP A 29 17.18 6.92 21.35
C ASP A 29 15.66 7.08 21.37
N SER A 30 15.01 6.61 22.43
CA SER A 30 13.56 6.72 22.61
C SER A 30 13.09 8.15 22.88
N THR A 31 14.01 9.09 23.14
CA THR A 31 13.71 10.50 23.35
C THR A 31 13.63 11.30 22.05
N ILE A 32 14.08 10.71 20.92
CA ILE A 32 14.05 11.41 19.63
C ILE A 32 12.62 11.58 19.13
N ASN A 33 12.32 12.78 18.64
CA ASN A 33 11.00 13.11 18.11
C ASN A 33 10.77 12.42 16.76
N ARG A 34 9.89 11.41 16.76
CA ARG A 34 9.35 10.81 15.53
C ARG A 34 7.97 11.38 15.23
N ARG A 35 7.73 11.75 13.96
CA ARG A 35 6.41 12.17 13.48
C ARG A 35 5.39 11.05 13.80
N PRO A 36 4.28 11.37 14.49
CA PRO A 36 3.25 10.38 14.75
C PRO A 36 2.60 9.91 13.43
N PRO A 37 1.98 8.73 13.39
CA PRO A 37 1.20 8.29 12.23
C PRO A 37 0.18 9.37 11.81
N SER A 38 0.18 9.74 10.53
CA SER A 38 -0.67 10.83 10.02
C SER A 38 -2.10 10.39 9.71
N CYS A 39 -2.34 9.09 9.55
CA CYS A 39 -3.65 8.51 9.25
C CYS A 39 -3.65 7.00 9.51
N TYR A 40 -4.81 6.38 9.34
CA TYR A 40 -5.02 4.93 9.33
C TYR A 40 -5.18 4.47 7.89
N VAL A 41 -4.56 3.34 7.55
CA VAL A 41 -4.67 2.74 6.21
C VAL A 41 -5.18 1.31 6.34
N ILE A 42 -6.20 0.96 5.56
CA ILE A 42 -6.67 -0.42 5.35
C ILE A 42 -6.36 -0.81 3.92
N ALA A 43 -5.71 -1.96 3.75
CA ALA A 43 -5.38 -2.52 2.44
C ALA A 43 -6.19 -3.80 2.21
N ALA A 44 -6.76 -3.93 1.03
CA ALA A 44 -7.46 -5.12 0.56
C ALA A 44 -6.73 -5.74 -0.64
N ARG A 45 -6.55 -7.06 -0.60
CA ARG A 45 -6.05 -7.83 -1.73
C ARG A 45 -7.20 -8.17 -2.66
N ILE A 46 -6.99 -8.02 -3.96
CA ILE A 46 -7.95 -8.43 -4.99
C ILE A 46 -7.41 -9.67 -5.68
N THR A 47 -8.10 -10.80 -5.52
CA THR A 47 -7.69 -12.11 -6.05
C THR A 47 -8.73 -12.68 -7.01
N SER A 48 -8.32 -13.61 -7.88
CA SER A 48 -9.21 -14.37 -8.77
C SER A 48 -9.72 -15.68 -8.13
N GLU A 49 -9.82 -15.71 -6.81
CA GLU A 49 -10.20 -16.90 -6.04
C GLU A 49 -11.70 -17.00 -5.88
N ASP A 50 -12.22 -18.22 -5.95
CA ASP A 50 -13.65 -18.50 -5.82
C ASP A 50 -13.99 -18.99 -4.40
N PRO A 51 -14.70 -18.20 -3.57
CA PRO A 51 -15.02 -18.60 -2.20
C PRO A 51 -15.95 -19.82 -2.13
N ASP A 52 -16.81 -20.03 -3.13
CA ASP A 52 -17.76 -21.16 -3.17
C ASP A 52 -17.04 -22.48 -3.50
N GLU A 53 -15.89 -22.41 -4.18
CA GLU A 53 -15.02 -23.56 -4.45
C GLU A 53 -13.86 -23.71 -3.45
N GLY A 54 -13.94 -23.03 -2.31
CA GLY A 54 -12.93 -23.10 -1.26
C GLY A 54 -11.67 -22.27 -1.56
N PHE A 55 -11.87 -21.08 -2.13
CA PHE A 55 -10.83 -20.11 -2.48
C PHE A 55 -9.81 -20.63 -3.51
N LYS A 56 -10.27 -21.45 -4.46
CA LYS A 56 -9.41 -21.92 -5.55
C LYS A 56 -9.13 -20.79 -6.54
N PRO A 57 -7.86 -20.52 -6.91
CA PRO A 57 -7.53 -19.56 -7.96
C PRO A 57 -8.12 -19.96 -9.30
N ARG A 58 -8.79 -19.03 -9.98
CA ARG A 58 -9.25 -19.24 -11.36
C ARG A 58 -8.42 -18.42 -12.35
N PRO A 59 -7.77 -19.06 -13.34
CA PRO A 59 -7.23 -18.35 -14.49
C PRO A 59 -8.38 -17.94 -15.42
N GLY A 60 -8.19 -16.87 -16.19
CA GLY A 60 -9.23 -16.37 -17.08
C GLY A 60 -8.97 -14.96 -17.61
N GLY A 61 -9.88 -14.47 -18.45
CA GLY A 61 -9.82 -13.11 -19.01
C GLY A 61 -10.50 -12.08 -18.12
N VAL A 62 -9.89 -10.91 -17.97
CA VAL A 62 -10.51 -9.72 -17.35
C VAL A 62 -11.29 -8.98 -18.42
N ARG A 63 -12.61 -9.08 -18.39
CA ARG A 63 -13.47 -8.42 -19.38
C ARG A 63 -13.51 -6.90 -19.20
N GLU A 64 -13.65 -6.43 -17.97
CA GLU A 64 -13.72 -5.02 -17.62
C GLU A 64 -13.08 -4.81 -16.26
N LEU A 65 -12.24 -3.77 -16.15
CA LEU A 65 -11.68 -3.30 -14.89
C LEU A 65 -11.93 -1.80 -14.80
N ASN A 66 -12.94 -1.43 -14.01
CA ASN A 66 -13.29 -0.04 -13.74
C ASN A 66 -13.21 0.22 -12.24
N PHE A 67 -12.07 0.76 -11.81
CA PHE A 67 -11.87 1.16 -10.43
C PHE A 67 -12.05 2.67 -10.29
N ARG A 68 -12.97 3.10 -9.42
CA ARG A 68 -13.25 4.51 -9.17
C ARG A 68 -12.50 4.96 -7.92
N SER A 69 -11.31 5.53 -8.13
CA SER A 69 -10.54 6.15 -7.05
C SER A 69 -11.20 7.44 -6.55
N ASN A 70 -10.93 7.78 -5.28
CA ASN A 70 -11.25 9.10 -4.70
C ASN A 70 -10.07 9.59 -3.86
N GLN A 71 -10.24 10.68 -3.10
CA GLN A 71 -9.15 11.24 -2.28
C GLN A 71 -8.69 10.29 -1.16
N SER A 72 -9.58 9.44 -0.65
CA SER A 72 -9.32 8.53 0.46
C SER A 72 -9.00 7.10 0.00
N VAL A 73 -9.33 6.74 -1.24
CA VAL A 73 -9.21 5.37 -1.76
C VAL A 73 -8.50 5.35 -3.11
N TRP A 74 -7.43 4.57 -3.18
CA TRP A 74 -6.69 4.33 -4.41
C TRP A 74 -6.31 2.86 -4.53
N GLY A 75 -6.04 2.41 -5.75
CA GLY A 75 -5.67 1.02 -5.99
C GLY A 75 -4.83 0.88 -7.25
N TYR A 76 -4.14 -0.24 -7.36
CA TYR A 76 -3.37 -0.61 -8.53
C TYR A 76 -3.61 -2.07 -8.88
N PHE A 77 -3.49 -2.39 -10.17
CA PHE A 77 -3.76 -3.71 -10.72
C PHE A 77 -2.63 -4.12 -11.67
N SER A 78 -2.23 -5.39 -11.64
CA SER A 78 -1.20 -5.96 -12.51
C SER A 78 -1.75 -6.38 -13.87
N VAL A 79 -3.07 -6.39 -14.04
CA VAL A 79 -3.79 -6.72 -15.27
C VAL A 79 -4.59 -5.52 -15.76
N SER A 80 -4.59 -5.29 -17.08
CA SER A 80 -5.40 -4.26 -17.72
C SER A 80 -6.79 -4.80 -18.08
N SER A 81 -7.72 -3.91 -18.44
CA SER A 81 -8.94 -4.30 -19.16
C SER A 81 -8.58 -5.08 -20.42
N ALA A 82 -9.29 -6.18 -20.67
CA ALA A 82 -8.98 -7.18 -21.71
C ALA A 82 -7.65 -7.95 -21.53
N GLY A 83 -7.03 -7.88 -20.34
CA GLY A 83 -5.90 -8.73 -19.96
C GLY A 83 -6.35 -10.13 -19.50
N GLY A 84 -5.39 -11.01 -19.19
CA GLY A 84 -5.66 -12.34 -18.68
C GLY A 84 -4.84 -12.67 -17.44
N ILE A 85 -5.43 -13.44 -16.54
CA ILE A 85 -4.77 -14.04 -15.38
C ILE A 85 -4.38 -15.46 -15.79
N HIS A 86 -3.09 -15.70 -15.96
CA HIS A 86 -2.55 -17.00 -16.37
C HIS A 86 -2.54 -17.98 -15.18
N GLU A 87 -2.59 -19.29 -15.45
CA GLU A 87 -2.52 -20.34 -14.41
C GLU A 87 -1.21 -20.38 -13.61
N PHE A 88 -0.17 -19.70 -14.10
CA PHE A 88 1.13 -19.57 -13.42
C PHE A 88 1.34 -18.16 -12.84
N ALA A 89 0.35 -17.27 -13.02
CA ALA A 89 0.35 -15.96 -12.39
C ALA A 89 -0.16 -16.09 -10.94
N ASP A 90 0.22 -15.12 -10.11
CA ASP A 90 -0.35 -14.99 -8.78
C ASP A 90 -1.87 -14.81 -8.88
N SER A 91 -2.63 -15.42 -7.96
CA SER A 91 -4.08 -15.23 -7.88
C SER A 91 -4.41 -13.79 -7.54
N GLN A 92 -3.51 -13.09 -6.83
CA GLN A 92 -3.60 -11.66 -6.59
C GLN A 92 -3.23 -10.86 -7.84
N PHE A 93 -4.21 -10.12 -8.36
CA PHE A 93 -4.01 -9.22 -9.50
C PHE A 93 -4.22 -7.75 -9.17
N GLY A 94 -4.57 -7.43 -7.92
CA GLY A 94 -4.74 -6.04 -7.48
C GLY A 94 -4.61 -5.81 -5.99
N HIS A 95 -4.43 -4.54 -5.64
CA HIS A 95 -4.48 -4.02 -4.29
C HIS A 95 -5.29 -2.73 -4.26
N ILE A 96 -6.09 -2.57 -3.21
CA ILE A 96 -6.79 -1.33 -2.90
C ILE A 96 -6.33 -0.87 -1.51
N PHE A 97 -6.15 0.43 -1.35
CA PHE A 97 -5.81 1.09 -0.12
C PHE A 97 -6.84 2.16 0.17
N SER A 98 -7.34 2.16 1.40
CA SER A 98 -8.19 3.20 1.95
C SER A 98 -7.48 3.88 3.11
N ALA A 99 -7.51 5.20 3.15
CA ALA A 99 -6.94 6.03 4.20
C ALA A 99 -8.02 6.84 4.92
N GLY A 100 -7.92 6.98 6.24
CA GLY A 100 -8.86 7.75 7.05
C GLY A 100 -8.23 8.28 8.34
N GLU A 101 -8.90 9.25 8.97
CA GLU A 101 -8.45 9.85 10.24
C GLU A 101 -8.43 8.85 11.41
N ASN A 102 -9.30 7.85 11.34
CA ASN A 102 -9.38 6.74 12.28
C ASN A 102 -9.66 5.43 11.52
N ARG A 103 -9.55 4.31 12.25
CA ARG A 103 -9.72 2.97 11.69
C ARG A 103 -11.11 2.75 11.07
N GLU A 104 -12.17 3.23 11.71
CA GLU A 104 -13.54 3.05 11.21
C GLU A 104 -13.77 3.86 9.95
N HIS A 105 -13.26 5.08 9.89
CA HIS A 105 -13.35 5.92 8.70
C HIS A 105 -12.62 5.28 7.50
N ALA A 106 -11.41 4.74 7.72
CA ALA A 106 -10.71 3.98 6.68
C ALA A 106 -11.46 2.70 6.25
N ARG A 107 -12.22 2.08 7.17
CA ARG A 107 -13.01 0.87 6.88
C ARG A 107 -14.25 1.17 6.04
N GLU A 108 -14.91 2.30 6.26
CA GLU A 108 -16.12 2.67 5.50
C GLU A 108 -15.86 2.94 4.03
N TYR A 109 -14.61 3.28 3.69
CA TYR A 109 -14.20 3.62 2.34
C TYR A 109 -13.70 2.42 1.51
N VAL A 110 -13.45 1.26 2.12
CA VAL A 110 -12.93 0.06 1.42
C VAL A 110 -14.02 -0.95 1.10
#